data_AF-A0A851P7X3-F1
#
_entry.id   AF-A0A851P7X3-F1
#
_cell.length_a   1.000
_cell.length_b   1.000
_cell.length_c   1.000
_cell.angle_alpha   90.00
_cell.angle_beta   90.00
_cell.angle_gamma   90.00
#
_symmetry.space_group_name_H-M   'P 1'
#
loop_
_entity.id
_entity.type
_entity.pdbx_description
1 polymer ?
#
loop_
_entity_poly.entity_id
_entity_poly.type
_entity_poly.pdbx_seq_one_letter_code
_entity_poly.pdbx_strand_id
1 'polypeptide(L)' 'GSIGSQSMRKLSCVTLSTQKVDIRNLVNYEKQQTPVEAVMFITAKGIKICVHPDQRWVQTAIRRIDARRSSK' A
#
# COMPACT_ATOMS: atom_id res chain seq x y z
N GLY A 1 -15.53 -2.87 -31.12
CA GLY A 1 -14.13 -2.96 -30.66
C GLY A 1 -14.11 -3.17 -29.17
N SER A 2 -13.18 -3.96 -28.65
CA SER A 2 -13.13 -4.30 -27.23
C SER A 2 -12.71 -3.10 -26.39
N ILE A 3 -13.60 -2.62 -25.51
CA ILE A 3 -13.22 -1.66 -24.47
C ILE A 3 -12.20 -2.38 -23.59
N GLY A 4 -10.94 -1.94 -23.65
CA GLY A 4 -9.86 -2.59 -22.93
C GLY A 4 -10.16 -2.61 -21.44
N SER A 5 -10.10 -3.79 -20.82
CA SER A 5 -10.18 -3.92 -19.37
C SER A 5 -8.94 -3.27 -18.76
N GLN A 6 -9.02 -1.95 -18.54
CA GLN A 6 -8.18 -1.25 -17.60
C GLN A 6 -8.60 -1.73 -16.21
N SER A 7 -8.08 -2.92 -15.85
CA SER A 7 -7.91 -3.31 -14.47
C SER A 7 -7.16 -2.17 -13.80
N MET A 8 -7.91 -1.32 -13.10
CA MET A 8 -7.37 -0.22 -12.32
C MET A 8 -6.49 -0.86 -11.25
N ARG A 9 -5.20 -0.99 -11.55
CA ARG A 9 -4.18 -1.49 -10.63
C ARG A 9 -4.22 -0.58 -9.41
N LYS A 10 -4.99 -0.98 -8.39
CA LYS A 10 -5.04 -0.30 -7.10
C LYS A 10 -3.60 -0.04 -6.66
N LEU A 11 -3.31 1.12 -6.09
CA LEU A 11 -1.96 1.41 -5.62
C LEU A 11 -1.77 0.81 -4.23
N SER A 12 -1.41 -0.47 -4.24
CA SER A 12 -0.89 -1.26 -3.12
C SER A 12 0.39 -0.60 -2.50
N CYS A 13 0.82 -0.96 -1.29
CA CYS A 13 2.27 -1.05 -1.05
C CYS A 13 2.61 -2.35 -0.29
N VAL A 14 3.44 -3.24 -0.86
CA VAL A 14 3.65 -4.62 -0.36
C VAL A 14 4.59 -4.64 0.85
N THR A 15 4.13 -5.25 1.95
CA THR A 15 5.01 -5.79 2.99
C THR A 15 5.21 -7.28 2.71
N LEU A 16 6.46 -7.70 2.53
CA LEU A 16 6.81 -9.08 2.16
C LEU A 16 7.35 -9.83 3.38
N SER A 17 7.04 -11.13 3.49
CA SER A 17 7.66 -11.97 4.52
C SER A 17 9.14 -12.20 4.21
N THR A 18 9.98 -12.12 5.24
CA THR A 18 11.43 -12.44 5.18
C THR A 18 11.74 -13.85 5.70
N GLN A 19 10.74 -14.57 6.21
CA GLN A 19 10.90 -15.92 6.75
C GLN A 19 11.15 -16.93 5.63
N LYS A 20 12.24 -17.69 5.72
CA LYS A 20 12.49 -18.84 4.84
C LYS A 20 11.64 -20.02 5.30
N VAL A 21 10.93 -20.64 4.35
CA VAL A 21 10.17 -21.88 4.53
C VAL A 21 10.98 -23.03 3.90
N ASP A 22 10.93 -24.23 4.49
CA ASP A 22 11.50 -25.44 3.87
C ASP A 22 10.80 -25.71 2.53
N ILE A 23 11.60 -25.92 1.47
CA ILE A 23 11.13 -26.26 0.12
C ILE A 23 10.24 -27.50 0.10
N ARG A 24 10.43 -28.44 1.04
CA ARG A 24 9.61 -29.65 1.21
C ARG A 24 8.14 -29.35 1.53
N ASN A 25 7.86 -28.15 2.03
CA ASN A 25 6.52 -27.70 2.41
C ASN A 25 5.85 -26.82 1.33
N LEU A 26 6.47 -26.64 0.16
CA LEU A 26 5.99 -25.77 -0.91
C LEU A 26 5.48 -26.61 -2.10
N VAL A 27 4.19 -26.50 -2.42
CA VAL A 27 3.51 -27.34 -3.42
C VAL A 27 3.23 -26.61 -4.74
N ASN A 28 3.02 -25.28 -4.70
CA ASN A 28 2.80 -24.44 -5.89
C ASN A 28 3.12 -22.96 -5.57
N TYR A 29 3.14 -22.08 -6.57
CA TYR A 29 3.28 -20.63 -6.40
C TYR A 29 2.40 -19.83 -7.38
N GLU A 30 1.99 -18.63 -6.99
CA GLU A 30 1.35 -17.64 -7.87
C GLU A 30 2.12 -16.30 -7.82
N LYS A 31 2.24 -15.61 -8.94
CA LYS A 31 2.90 -14.30 -9.05
C LYS A 31 1.89 -13.16 -8.93
N GLN A 32 1.44 -12.88 -7.71
CA GLN A 32 0.56 -11.73 -7.43
C GLN A 32 1.25 -10.40 -7.79
N GLN A 33 0.47 -9.44 -8.28
CA GLN A 33 0.94 -8.14 -8.77
C GLN A 33 0.24 -6.92 -8.14
N THR A 34 -0.79 -7.09 -7.28
CA THR A 34 -1.60 -5.94 -6.81
C THR A 34 -1.86 -5.87 -5.28
N PRO A 35 -1.53 -4.73 -4.63
CA PRO A 35 -0.26 -5.07 -3.15
C PRO A 35 -0.92 -5.22 -1.75
N VAL A 36 -0.11 -5.21 -0.69
CA VAL A 36 -0.55 -5.16 0.74
C VAL A 36 -1.04 -3.75 1.13
N GLU A 37 -1.62 -3.68 2.34
CA GLU A 37 -2.03 -2.48 3.07
C GLU A 37 -0.88 -1.50 3.35
N ALA A 38 -1.09 -0.24 2.97
CA ALA A 38 -0.18 0.85 3.26
C ALA A 38 -0.87 2.21 3.09
N VAL A 39 -0.35 3.22 3.77
CA VAL A 39 -0.77 4.61 3.64
C VAL A 39 0.10 5.28 2.58
N MET A 40 -0.52 5.92 1.59
CA MET A 40 0.18 6.73 0.59
C MET A 40 0.03 8.21 0.92
N PHE A 41 1.04 8.81 1.56
CA PHE A 41 1.08 10.26 1.74
C PHE A 41 1.42 10.95 0.42
N ILE A 42 0.76 12.07 0.16
CA ILE A 42 1.06 12.97 -0.97
C ILE A 42 1.52 14.30 -0.39
N THR A 43 2.74 14.71 -0.73
CA THR A 43 3.32 15.98 -0.27
C THR A 43 2.77 17.17 -1.07
N ALA A 44 2.96 18.39 -0.57
CA ALA A 44 2.62 19.62 -1.30
C ALA A 44 3.39 19.79 -2.64
N LYS A 45 4.46 19.01 -2.87
CA LYS A 45 5.21 18.94 -4.14
C LYS A 45 4.75 17.79 -5.05
N GLY A 46 3.62 17.13 -4.74
CA GLY A 46 3.09 15.98 -5.49
C GLY A 46 3.79 14.63 -5.26
N ILE A 47 4.92 14.61 -4.53
CA ILE A 47 5.67 13.38 -4.22
C ILE A 47 4.80 12.43 -3.39
N LYS A 48 4.74 11.16 -3.80
CA LYS A 48 4.00 10.06 -3.15
C LYS A 48 4.93 9.22 -2.28
N ILE A 49 4.49 8.85 -1.07
CA ILE A 49 5.28 8.07 -0.10
C ILE A 49 4.42 6.94 0.49
N CYS A 50 4.79 5.69 0.23
CA CYS A 50 4.21 4.49 0.85
C CYS A 50 4.78 4.24 2.25
N VAL A 51 3.92 3.98 3.25
CA VAL A 51 4.33 3.62 4.63
C VAL A 51 3.35 2.65 5.28
N HIS A 52 3.82 1.84 6.26
CA HIS A 52 2.96 0.95 7.04
C HIS A 52 2.01 1.77 7.94
N PRO A 53 0.70 1.44 8.04
CA PRO A 53 -0.26 2.18 8.86
C PRO A 53 0.08 2.21 10.36
N ASP A 54 0.72 1.16 10.88
CA ASP A 54 0.95 0.94 12.33
C ASP A 54 2.07 1.80 12.92
N GLN A 55 2.87 2.45 12.09
CA GLN A 55 3.94 3.32 12.58
C GLN A 55 3.31 4.53 13.27
N ARG A 56 3.60 4.74 14.57
CA ARG A 56 2.97 5.77 15.41
C ARG A 56 2.99 7.19 14.80
N TRP A 57 4.03 7.52 14.03
CA TRP A 57 4.14 8.81 13.35
C TRP A 57 3.18 8.93 12.16
N VAL A 58 2.87 7.84 11.45
CA VAL A 58 1.91 7.77 10.34
C VAL A 58 0.51 8.06 10.86
N GLN A 59 0.10 7.38 11.92
CA GLN A 59 -1.19 7.62 12.59
C GLN A 59 -1.31 9.07 13.10
N THR A 60 -0.21 9.63 13.61
CA THR A 60 -0.15 11.03 14.05
C THR A 60 -0.23 12.02 12.87
N ALA A 61 0.37 11.70 11.73
CA ALA A 61 0.30 12.49 10.51
C ALA A 61 -1.11 12.47 9.89
N ILE A 62 -1.77 11.31 9.83
CA ILE A 62 -3.17 11.17 9.39
C ILE A 62 -4.09 12.08 10.21
N ARG A 63 -4.10 11.94 11.54
CA ARG A 63 -4.95 12.76 12.43
C ARG A 63 -4.72 14.27 12.23
N ARG A 64 -3.47 14.70 12.00
CA ARG A 64 -3.12 16.11 11.73
C ARG A 64 -3.56 16.58 10.33
N ILE A 65 -3.62 15.70 9.33
CA ILE A 65 -4.10 16.03 7.99
C ILE A 65 -5.63 16.12 7.98
N ASP A 66 -6.33 15.19 8.64
CA ASP A 66 -7.78 15.16 8.65
C ASP A 66 -8.39 16.27 9.51
N ALA A 67 -7.79 16.60 10.67
CA ALA A 67 -8.20 17.77 11.44
C ALA A 67 -8.11 19.08 10.64
N ARG A 68 -7.13 19.22 9.74
CA ARG A 68 -6.99 20.37 8.82
C ARG A 68 -7.97 20.36 7.64
N ARG A 69 -8.64 19.23 7.39
CA ARG A 69 -9.73 19.10 6.40
C ARG A 69 -11.08 19.41 7.03
N SER A 70 -11.32 18.96 8.26
CA SER A 70 -12.54 19.23 9.02
C SER A 70 -12.64 20.65 9.58
N SER A 71 -11.56 21.45 9.51
CA SER A 71 -11.53 22.87 9.89
C SER A 71 -11.63 23.81 8.68
N LYS A 72 -12.30 23.38 7.61
CA LYS A 72 -12.53 24.11 6.35
C LYS A 72 -13.92 23.84 5.82
#